data_AF-A0A3S0Z196-F1
#
_entry.id   AF-A0A3S0Z196-F1
#
_cell.length_a   1.000
_cell.length_b   1.000
_cell.length_c   1.000
_cell.angle_alpha   90.00
_cell.angle_beta   90.00
_cell.angle_gamma   90.00
#
_symmetry.space_group_name_H-M   'P 1'
#
loop_
_entity.id
_entity.type
_entity.pdbx_description
1 polymer ?
#
loop_
_entity_poly.entity_id
_entity_poly.type
_entity_poly.pdbx_seq_one_letter_code
_entity_poly.pdbx_strand_id
1 'polypeptide(L)'
;MPKPKQRRDNRYYLDRLRDEHPAIFADYQAGKFKNASEAFAKAGLRNQRSSLQVLKSEWNKASVAERDAFKALIGCVANPNPAPSAAMTTTPVVSSLPPATAIHLDGRLTSSAAAQIQAIMIRRGITSGTIMRELGFNPLDASLGLALQRGSCIKNQVVLDALSEWLKKNPN
;
A
#
# COMPACT_ATOMS: atom_id res chain seq x y z
N MET A 1 30.24 -27.93 -23.90
CA MET A 1 29.98 -28.20 -22.47
C MET A 1 29.40 -26.95 -21.81
N PRO A 2 28.23 -27.00 -21.15
CA PRO A 2 27.72 -25.85 -20.43
C PRO A 2 28.64 -25.53 -19.23
N LYS A 3 29.13 -24.29 -19.14
CA LYS A 3 29.96 -23.84 -18.02
C LYS A 3 29.17 -23.98 -16.71
N PRO A 4 29.76 -24.52 -15.63
CA PRO A 4 29.07 -24.62 -14.35
C PRO A 4 28.63 -23.23 -13.87
N LYS A 5 27.38 -23.14 -13.44
CA LYS A 5 26.77 -21.91 -12.95
C LYS A 5 27.55 -21.46 -11.70
N GLN A 6 28.29 -20.37 -11.80
CA GLN A 6 29.07 -19.84 -10.67
C GLN A 6 28.13 -19.57 -9.49
N ARG A 7 28.46 -20.16 -8.33
CA ARG A 7 27.78 -19.88 -7.06
C ARG A 7 28.18 -18.48 -6.58
N ARG A 8 27.25 -17.53 -6.71
CA ARG A 8 27.39 -16.15 -6.22
C ARG A 8 26.96 -16.06 -4.76
N ASP A 9 27.65 -16.80 -3.90
CA ASP A 9 27.40 -16.80 -2.46
C ASP A 9 28.05 -15.58 -1.78
N ASN A 10 27.74 -15.32 -0.50
CA ASN A 10 28.31 -14.16 0.22
C ASN A 10 29.85 -14.16 0.24
N ARG A 11 30.51 -15.33 0.32
CA ARG A 11 31.97 -15.42 0.27
C ARG A 11 32.54 -14.85 -1.03
N TYR A 12 31.92 -15.17 -2.16
CA TYR A 12 32.29 -14.64 -3.46
C TYR A 12 32.22 -13.10 -3.50
N TYR A 13 31.17 -12.51 -2.91
CA TYR A 13 31.06 -11.05 -2.84
C TYR A 13 32.00 -10.42 -1.82
N LEU A 14 32.40 -11.11 -0.74
CA LEU A 14 33.38 -10.61 0.22
C LEU A 14 34.79 -10.55 -0.38
N ASP A 15 35.22 -11.61 -1.08
CA ASP A 15 36.51 -11.60 -1.78
C ASP A 15 36.52 -10.48 -2.83
N ARG A 16 35.46 -10.37 -3.62
CA ARG A 16 35.32 -9.30 -4.62
C ARG A 16 35.27 -7.91 -3.99
N LEU A 17 34.64 -7.75 -2.83
CA LEU A 17 34.61 -6.48 -2.09
C LEU A 17 36.00 -6.09 -1.60
N ARG A 18 36.80 -7.06 -1.12
CA ARG A 18 38.19 -6.83 -0.71
C ARG A 18 39.05 -6.40 -1.90
N ASP A 19 38.89 -7.07 -3.04
CA ASP A 19 39.78 -6.89 -4.20
C ASP A 19 39.39 -5.65 -5.03
N GLU A 20 38.09 -5.38 -5.23
CA GLU A 20 37.60 -4.25 -6.04
C GLU A 20 37.35 -2.97 -5.22
N HIS A 21 37.00 -3.08 -3.92
CA HIS A 21 36.64 -1.94 -3.07
C HIS A 21 37.25 -2.03 -1.65
N PRO A 22 38.58 -1.99 -1.51
CA PRO A 22 39.27 -2.18 -0.24
C PRO A 22 38.85 -1.17 0.84
N ALA A 23 38.50 0.07 0.45
CA ALA A 23 38.01 1.08 1.39
C ALA A 23 36.65 0.72 2.01
N ILE A 24 35.73 0.18 1.22
CA ILE A 24 34.40 -0.27 1.71
C ILE A 24 34.55 -1.55 2.53
N PHE A 25 35.49 -2.41 2.16
CA PHE A 25 35.83 -3.59 2.95
C PHE A 25 36.41 -3.23 4.34
N ALA A 26 37.27 -2.20 4.42
CA ALA A 26 37.77 -1.68 5.70
C ALA A 26 36.64 -1.07 6.55
N ASP A 27 35.74 -0.29 5.94
CA ASP A 27 34.55 0.24 6.63
C ASP A 27 33.61 -0.88 7.13
N TYR A 28 33.52 -1.99 6.39
CA TYR A 28 32.79 -3.19 6.80
C TYR A 28 33.44 -3.90 7.99
N GLN A 29 34.76 -4.08 7.97
CA GLN A 29 35.49 -4.63 9.12
C GLN A 29 35.42 -3.73 10.35
N ALA A 30 35.38 -2.41 10.15
CA ALA A 30 35.18 -1.44 11.22
C ALA A 30 33.74 -1.41 11.77
N GLY A 31 32.82 -2.24 11.24
CA GLY A 31 31.44 -2.36 11.72
C GLY A 31 30.54 -1.18 11.33
N LYS A 32 30.92 -0.33 10.37
CA LYS A 32 30.10 0.81 9.93
C LYS A 32 28.83 0.40 9.19
N PHE A 33 28.78 -0.82 8.65
CA PHE A 33 27.60 -1.37 7.99
C PHE A 33 26.87 -2.33 8.91
N LYS A 34 25.53 -2.31 8.87
CA LYS A 34 24.71 -3.20 9.69
C LYS A 34 24.86 -4.67 9.29
N ASN A 35 25.19 -4.93 8.02
CA ASN A 35 25.40 -6.26 7.49
C ASN A 35 26.25 -6.22 6.20
N ALA A 36 26.75 -7.37 5.76
CA ALA A 36 27.54 -7.50 4.53
C ALA A 36 26.76 -7.07 3.27
N SER A 37 25.42 -7.21 3.25
CA SER A 37 24.61 -6.81 2.09
C SER A 37 24.57 -5.30 1.87
N GLU A 38 24.66 -4.51 2.95
CA GLU A 38 24.75 -3.06 2.88
C GLU A 38 26.12 -2.62 2.33
N ALA A 39 27.19 -3.29 2.75
CA ALA A 39 28.53 -3.09 2.18
C ALA A 39 28.56 -3.42 0.68
N PHE A 40 27.94 -4.54 0.27
CA PHE A 40 27.84 -4.91 -1.16
C PHE A 40 26.99 -3.93 -1.96
N ALA A 41 25.92 -3.40 -1.36
CA ALA A 41 25.07 -2.40 -2.01
C ALA A 41 25.83 -1.09 -2.23
N LYS A 42 26.58 -0.63 -1.23
CA LYS A 42 27.39 0.58 -1.33
C LYS A 42 28.53 0.44 -2.32
N ALA A 43 29.11 -0.75 -2.44
CA ALA A 43 30.11 -1.07 -3.45
C ALA A 43 29.53 -1.31 -4.86
N GLY A 44 28.21 -1.36 -5.02
CA GLY A 44 27.57 -1.69 -6.31
C GLY A 44 27.75 -3.16 -6.73
N LEU A 45 28.26 -4.02 -5.85
CA LEU A 45 28.46 -5.46 -6.12
C LEU A 45 27.13 -6.21 -6.19
N ARG A 46 26.09 -5.71 -5.52
CA ARG A 46 24.77 -6.34 -5.48
C ARG A 46 23.66 -5.30 -5.49
N ASN A 47 22.71 -5.49 -6.41
CA ASN A 47 21.49 -4.70 -6.44
C ASN A 47 20.59 -5.08 -5.26
N GLN A 48 20.29 -4.10 -4.41
CA GLN A 48 19.22 -4.18 -3.43
C GLN A 48 17.90 -4.31 -4.20
N ARG A 49 17.13 -5.37 -3.91
CA ARG A 49 15.77 -5.45 -4.48
C ARG A 49 14.95 -4.33 -3.85
N SER A 50 14.22 -3.59 -4.67
CA SER A 50 13.28 -2.60 -4.13
C SER A 50 12.22 -3.29 -3.28
N SER A 51 11.66 -2.58 -2.30
CA SER A 51 10.60 -3.12 -1.44
C SER A 51 9.41 -3.65 -2.25
N LEU A 52 9.09 -3.01 -3.38
CA LEU A 52 8.07 -3.50 -4.32
C LEU A 52 8.45 -4.84 -4.97
N GLN A 53 9.72 -5.04 -5.35
CA GLN A 53 10.17 -6.31 -5.90
C GLN A 53 10.16 -7.42 -4.85
N VAL A 54 10.49 -7.10 -3.60
CA VAL A 54 10.36 -8.04 -2.48
C VAL A 54 8.90 -8.40 -2.28
N LEU A 55 8.01 -7.41 -2.18
CA LEU A 55 6.57 -7.64 -2.02
C LEU A 55 6.00 -8.49 -3.18
N LYS A 56 6.37 -8.20 -4.43
CA LYS A 56 5.95 -9.01 -5.59
C LYS A 56 6.45 -10.45 -5.52
N SER A 57 7.71 -10.65 -5.12
CA SER A 57 8.30 -11.98 -4.94
C SER A 57 7.57 -12.76 -3.86
N GLU A 58 7.38 -12.16 -2.70
CA GLU A 58 6.72 -12.79 -1.55
C GLU A 58 5.23 -13.01 -1.84
N TRP A 59 4.57 -12.09 -2.53
CA TRP A 59 3.19 -12.26 -3.00
C TRP A 59 3.04 -13.45 -3.95
N ASN A 60 4.00 -13.67 -4.85
CA ASN A 60 3.98 -14.82 -5.75
C ASN A 60 4.26 -16.14 -5.05
N LYS A 61 5.02 -16.13 -3.94
CA LYS A 61 5.26 -17.31 -3.11
C LYS A 61 4.10 -17.61 -2.17
N ALA A 62 3.39 -16.58 -1.74
CA ALA A 62 2.30 -16.69 -0.79
C ALA A 62 1.18 -17.58 -1.34
N SER A 63 0.69 -18.46 -0.47
CA SER A 63 -0.41 -19.36 -0.74
C SER A 63 -1.68 -18.56 -1.03
N VAL A 64 -2.67 -19.20 -1.67
CA VAL A 64 -3.98 -18.56 -1.91
C VAL A 64 -4.59 -18.07 -0.59
N ALA A 65 -4.54 -18.88 0.47
CA ALA A 65 -5.01 -18.52 1.80
C ALA A 65 -4.30 -17.29 2.41
N GLU A 66 -2.98 -17.18 2.26
CA GLU A 66 -2.20 -16.04 2.77
C GLU A 66 -2.51 -14.76 1.99
N ARG A 67 -2.71 -14.88 0.67
CA ARG A 67 -3.14 -13.77 -0.19
C ARG A 67 -4.55 -13.31 0.16
N ASP A 68 -5.47 -14.22 0.45
CA ASP A 68 -6.83 -13.89 0.88
C ASP A 68 -6.88 -13.29 2.29
N ALA A 69 -6.10 -13.82 3.24
CA ALA A 69 -5.93 -13.21 4.55
C ALA A 69 -5.37 -11.78 4.46
N PHE A 70 -4.37 -11.57 3.60
CA PHE A 70 -3.83 -10.22 3.36
C PHE A 70 -4.85 -9.30 2.70
N LYS A 71 -5.61 -9.78 1.70
CA LYS A 71 -6.72 -9.00 1.09
C LYS A 71 -7.79 -8.64 2.11
N ALA A 72 -8.13 -9.55 3.04
CA ALA A 72 -9.06 -9.28 4.13
C ALA A 72 -8.52 -8.19 5.06
N LEU A 73 -7.24 -8.27 5.42
CA LEU A 73 -6.56 -7.28 6.26
C LEU A 73 -6.57 -5.87 5.66
N ILE A 74 -6.35 -5.74 4.34
CA ILE A 74 -6.36 -4.44 3.64
C ILE A 74 -7.76 -4.02 3.15
N GLY A 75 -8.81 -4.76 3.52
CA GLY A 75 -10.19 -4.43 3.16
C GLY A 75 -10.56 -4.63 1.68
N CYS A 76 -9.80 -5.47 0.95
CA CYS A 76 -10.03 -5.81 -0.46
C CYS A 76 -10.92 -7.04 -0.67
N VAL A 77 -11.61 -7.52 0.37
CA VAL A 77 -12.67 -8.54 0.20
C VAL A 77 -13.93 -7.86 -0.30
N ALA A 78 -14.24 -8.05 -1.59
CA ALA A 78 -15.61 -7.96 -2.06
C ALA A 78 -16.39 -9.02 -1.27
N ASN A 79 -17.34 -8.58 -0.46
CA ASN A 79 -18.17 -9.44 0.37
C ASN A 79 -18.92 -10.45 -0.54
N PRO A 80 -18.83 -11.76 -0.26
CA PRO A 80 -20.04 -12.55 -0.29
C PRO A 80 -20.13 -13.28 1.05
N ASN A 81 -20.95 -12.72 1.93
CA ASN A 81 -21.69 -13.43 2.96
C ASN A 81 -20.94 -14.56 3.71
N PRO A 82 -20.42 -14.31 4.94
CA PRO A 82 -19.98 -15.42 5.77
C PRO A 82 -21.23 -16.13 6.32
N ALA A 83 -21.51 -17.33 5.81
CA ALA A 83 -22.33 -18.29 6.55
C ALA A 83 -21.56 -18.66 7.84
N PRO A 84 -22.25 -18.77 9.00
CA PRO A 84 -21.56 -19.05 10.26
C PRO A 84 -21.31 -20.55 10.37
N SER A 85 -20.06 -20.96 10.61
CA SER A 85 -19.79 -22.28 11.18
C SER A 85 -18.62 -22.22 12.17
N ALA A 86 -19.05 -22.22 13.44
CA ALA A 86 -18.47 -22.85 14.61
C ALA A 86 -16.97 -22.66 14.95
N ALA A 87 -16.80 -21.99 16.10
CA ALA A 87 -15.88 -22.28 17.20
C ALA A 87 -14.36 -22.10 16.96
N MET A 88 -13.76 -21.12 17.63
CA MET A 88 -13.32 -21.29 19.02
C MET A 88 -13.00 -19.94 19.67
N THR A 89 -13.47 -19.83 20.90
CA THR A 89 -13.39 -18.74 21.86
C THR A 89 -11.95 -18.35 22.19
N THR A 90 -11.63 -17.06 22.22
CA THR A 90 -11.11 -16.35 23.41
C THR A 90 -10.67 -14.92 23.09
N THR A 91 -11.12 -14.01 23.95
CA THR A 91 -10.73 -12.59 24.17
C THR A 91 -11.26 -11.52 23.20
N PRO A 92 -12.17 -10.64 23.67
CA PRO A 92 -12.42 -9.37 23.02
C PRO A 92 -11.29 -8.41 23.41
N VAL A 93 -10.21 -8.37 22.64
CA VAL A 93 -9.40 -7.14 22.60
C VAL A 93 -10.27 -6.13 21.89
N VAL A 94 -10.73 -5.16 22.69
CA VAL A 94 -11.24 -3.86 22.24
C VAL A 94 -10.23 -3.31 21.24
N SER A 95 -10.45 -3.60 19.95
CA SER A 95 -9.93 -2.77 18.89
C SER A 95 -10.76 -1.51 18.96
N SER A 96 -10.26 -0.54 19.72
CA SER A 96 -10.62 0.84 19.52
C SER A 96 -10.50 1.10 18.02
N LEU A 97 -11.65 1.23 17.37
CA LEU A 97 -11.76 1.84 16.06
C LEU A 97 -10.84 3.07 16.08
N PRO A 98 -9.83 3.20 15.19
CA PRO A 98 -9.32 4.52 14.93
C PRO A 98 -10.54 5.35 14.47
N PRO A 99 -10.70 6.59 14.96
CA PRO A 99 -11.86 7.39 14.64
C PRO A 99 -12.01 7.46 13.11
N ALA A 100 -13.23 7.25 12.67
CA ALA A 100 -13.69 7.33 11.30
C ALA A 100 -13.62 8.78 10.77
N THR A 101 -12.44 9.39 10.77
CA THR A 101 -12.25 10.80 10.39
C THR A 101 -11.22 11.01 9.28
N ALA A 102 -10.40 10.01 8.94
CA ALA A 102 -9.52 10.10 7.78
C ALA A 102 -10.27 9.72 6.49
N ILE A 103 -10.96 10.71 5.91
CA ILE A 103 -11.67 10.60 4.63
C ILE A 103 -10.70 10.34 3.46
N HIS A 104 -9.43 10.66 3.66
CA HIS A 104 -8.35 10.36 2.71
C HIS A 104 -7.07 9.90 3.41
N LEU A 105 -6.32 9.02 2.74
CA LEU A 105 -4.95 8.64 3.05
C LEU A 105 -4.09 8.96 1.82
N ASP A 106 -3.03 9.76 1.97
CA ASP A 106 -2.12 10.14 0.87
C ASP A 106 -2.82 10.72 -0.38
N GLY A 107 -3.87 11.51 -0.18
CA GLY A 107 -4.66 12.11 -1.26
C GLY A 107 -5.57 11.13 -2.01
N ARG A 108 -5.72 9.89 -1.54
CA ARG A 108 -6.71 8.91 -2.02
C ARG A 108 -7.87 8.86 -1.05
N LEU A 109 -9.09 8.79 -1.57
CA LEU A 109 -10.26 8.47 -0.73
C LEU A 109 -10.07 7.09 -0.11
N THR A 110 -10.30 7.00 1.18
CA THR A 110 -10.40 5.72 1.87
C THR A 110 -11.61 4.96 1.32
N SER A 111 -11.53 3.62 1.23
CA SER A 111 -12.62 2.78 0.72
C SER A 111 -13.95 3.03 1.45
N SER A 112 -13.90 3.35 2.75
CA SER A 112 -15.06 3.73 3.56
C SER A 112 -15.70 5.05 3.11
N ALA A 113 -14.89 6.08 2.87
CA ALA A 113 -15.36 7.39 2.40
C ALA A 113 -15.92 7.30 0.97
N ALA A 114 -15.27 6.53 0.09
CA ALA A 114 -15.78 6.28 -1.26
C ALA A 114 -17.15 5.58 -1.22
N ALA A 115 -17.32 4.58 -0.34
CA ALA A 115 -18.59 3.88 -0.17
C ALA A 115 -19.71 4.80 0.37
N GLN A 116 -19.39 5.68 1.33
CA GLN A 116 -20.34 6.68 1.83
C GLN A 116 -20.79 7.64 0.74
N ILE A 117 -19.86 8.16 -0.07
CA ILE A 117 -20.18 9.06 -1.18
C ILE A 117 -21.05 8.34 -2.21
N GLN A 118 -20.73 7.10 -2.56
CA GLN A 118 -21.57 6.31 -3.47
C GLN A 118 -22.97 6.05 -2.91
N ALA A 119 -23.10 5.77 -1.60
CA ALA A 119 -24.40 5.59 -0.96
C ALA A 119 -25.24 6.87 -1.03
N ILE A 120 -24.64 8.04 -0.78
CA ILE A 120 -25.32 9.33 -0.90
C ILE A 120 -25.69 9.63 -2.36
N MET A 121 -24.80 9.31 -3.32
CA MET A 121 -25.07 9.44 -4.75
C MET A 121 -26.29 8.63 -5.17
N ILE A 122 -26.40 7.37 -4.74
CA ILE A 122 -27.54 6.50 -5.04
C ILE A 122 -28.81 7.01 -4.36
N ARG A 123 -28.73 7.36 -3.06
CA ARG A 123 -29.88 7.83 -2.27
C ARG A 123 -30.48 9.12 -2.82
N ARG A 124 -29.65 10.04 -3.30
CA ARG A 124 -30.08 11.34 -3.82
C ARG A 124 -30.21 11.37 -5.35
N GLY A 125 -29.80 10.32 -6.05
CA GLY A 125 -29.77 10.30 -7.52
C GLY A 125 -28.84 11.36 -8.12
N ILE A 126 -27.77 11.74 -7.43
CA ILE A 126 -26.85 12.80 -7.85
C ILE A 126 -25.56 12.21 -8.46
N THR A 127 -25.04 12.88 -9.47
CA THR A 127 -23.77 12.47 -10.12
C THR A 127 -22.57 13.11 -9.43
N SER A 128 -21.37 12.56 -9.67
CA SER A 128 -20.12 13.13 -9.18
C SER A 128 -19.91 14.57 -9.64
N GLY A 129 -20.35 14.93 -10.85
CA GLY A 129 -20.33 16.31 -11.35
C GLY A 129 -21.28 17.25 -10.60
N THR A 130 -22.42 16.74 -10.11
CA THR A 130 -23.33 17.50 -9.24
C THR A 130 -22.69 17.73 -7.87
N ILE A 131 -22.01 16.73 -7.30
CA ILE A 131 -21.27 16.89 -6.03
C ILE A 131 -20.15 17.92 -6.18
N MET A 132 -19.36 17.86 -7.26
CA MET A 132 -18.34 18.88 -7.54
C MET A 132 -18.93 20.29 -7.63
N ARG A 133 -20.13 20.43 -8.21
CA ARG A 133 -20.85 21.71 -8.28
C ARG A 133 -21.28 22.21 -6.90
N GLU A 134 -21.79 21.33 -6.03
CA GLU A 134 -22.14 21.68 -4.64
C GLU A 134 -20.92 22.08 -3.80
N LEU A 135 -19.76 21.51 -4.13
CA LEU A 135 -18.47 21.85 -3.52
C LEU A 135 -17.85 23.14 -4.09
N GLY A 136 -18.48 23.76 -5.09
CA GLY A 136 -17.97 24.98 -5.75
C GLY A 136 -16.87 24.74 -6.79
N PHE A 137 -16.64 23.49 -7.20
CA PHE A 137 -15.67 23.13 -8.24
C PHE A 137 -16.34 22.96 -9.61
N ASN A 138 -15.51 22.90 -10.65
CA ASN A 138 -15.98 22.68 -12.00
C ASN A 138 -16.68 21.30 -12.11
N PRO A 139 -17.95 21.21 -12.53
CA PRO A 139 -18.66 19.94 -12.69
C PRO A 139 -18.03 19.00 -13.73
N LEU A 140 -17.17 19.51 -14.62
CA LEU A 140 -16.40 18.73 -15.60
C LEU A 140 -15.10 18.15 -15.03
N ASP A 141 -14.76 18.47 -13.77
CA ASP A 141 -13.56 17.93 -13.13
C ASP A 141 -13.79 16.44 -12.78
N ALA A 142 -13.22 15.57 -13.61
CA ALA A 142 -13.34 14.13 -13.48
C ALA A 142 -12.57 13.56 -12.27
N SER A 143 -11.87 14.38 -11.47
CA SER A 143 -11.04 13.91 -10.36
C SER A 143 -11.83 13.09 -9.33
N LEU A 144 -13.05 13.51 -8.98
CA LEU A 144 -13.90 12.76 -8.04
C LEU A 144 -14.42 11.46 -8.67
N GLY A 145 -14.83 11.48 -9.94
CA GLY A 145 -15.27 10.29 -10.66
C GLY A 145 -14.15 9.25 -10.83
N LEU A 146 -12.95 9.70 -11.20
CA LEU A 146 -11.76 8.85 -11.32
C LEU A 146 -11.29 8.30 -9.96
N ALA A 147 -11.44 9.08 -8.88
CA ALA A 147 -11.17 8.60 -7.54
C ALA A 147 -12.15 7.50 -7.11
N LEU A 148 -13.45 7.67 -7.37
CA LEU A 148 -14.48 6.69 -7.03
C LEU A 148 -14.42 5.42 -7.89
N GLN A 149 -14.11 5.55 -9.19
CA GLN A 149 -14.14 4.41 -10.13
C GLN A 149 -12.79 3.66 -10.21
N ARG A 150 -11.66 4.38 -10.08
CA ARG A 150 -10.31 3.81 -10.26
C ARG A 150 -9.43 3.90 -9.01
N GLY A 151 -9.93 4.45 -7.90
CA GLY A 151 -9.14 4.67 -6.68
C GLY A 151 -7.99 5.67 -6.90
N SER A 152 -8.12 6.58 -7.87
CA SER A 152 -7.07 7.54 -8.23
C SER A 152 -6.83 8.57 -7.13
N CYS A 153 -5.59 9.04 -6.98
CA CYS A 153 -5.26 10.16 -6.10
C CYS A 153 -5.92 11.44 -6.61
N ILE A 154 -6.64 12.13 -5.73
CA ILE A 154 -7.10 13.50 -5.96
C ILE A 154 -5.93 14.41 -5.62
N LYS A 155 -5.31 15.01 -6.66
CA LYS A 155 -4.15 15.90 -6.49
C LYS A 155 -4.50 17.21 -5.80
N ASN A 156 -5.77 17.62 -5.86
CA ASN A 156 -6.23 18.87 -5.28
C ASN A 156 -6.69 18.65 -3.83
N GLN A 157 -5.85 19.04 -2.87
CA GLN A 157 -6.16 18.95 -1.44
C GLN A 157 -7.40 19.78 -1.05
N VAL A 158 -7.70 20.88 -1.76
CA VAL A 158 -8.89 21.71 -1.49
C VAL A 158 -10.18 20.94 -1.79
N VAL A 159 -10.17 20.09 -2.82
CA VAL A 159 -11.30 19.21 -3.16
C VAL A 159 -11.49 18.15 -2.07
N LEU A 160 -10.41 17.60 -1.52
CA LEU A 160 -10.48 16.61 -0.43
C LEU A 160 -11.02 17.21 0.86
N ASP A 161 -10.60 18.43 1.20
CA ASP A 161 -11.05 19.13 2.40
C ASP A 161 -12.54 19.50 2.29
N ALA A 162 -12.95 20.08 1.17
CA ALA A 162 -14.35 20.41 0.91
C ALA A 162 -15.25 19.15 0.89
N LEU A 163 -14.76 18.04 0.32
CA LEU A 163 -15.46 16.75 0.35
C LEU A 163 -15.59 16.22 1.78
N SER A 164 -14.60 16.48 2.63
CA SER A 164 -14.64 16.11 4.04
C SER A 164 -15.73 16.86 4.81
N GLU A 165 -15.88 18.16 4.55
CA GLU A 165 -16.93 18.98 5.14
C GLU A 165 -18.32 18.63 4.59
N TRP A 166 -18.40 18.33 3.30
CA TRP A 166 -19.65 17.90 2.67
C TRP A 166 -20.14 16.56 3.21
N LEU A 167 -19.23 15.62 3.51
CA LEU A 167 -19.56 14.37 4.20
C LEU A 167 -20.04 14.60 5.64
N LYS A 168 -19.45 15.56 6.37
CA LYS A 168 -19.95 15.93 7.71
C LYS A 168 -21.34 16.56 7.65
N LYS A 169 -21.63 17.33 6.60
CA LYS A 169 -22.93 17.98 6.38
C LYS A 169 -24.01 17.01 5.90
N ASN A 170 -23.62 15.90 5.29
CA ASN A 170 -24.50 14.86 4.80
C ASN A 170 -24.13 13.51 5.44
N PRO A 171 -24.37 13.33 6.75
CA PRO A 171 -24.16 12.04 7.39
C PRO A 171 -25.14 11.02 6.81
N ASN A 172 -24.69 9.76 6.77
CA ASN A 172 -25.43 8.61 6.24
C ASN A 172 -26.76 8.40 6.96
#